data_AF-A0A5R9A6R1-F1
#
_entry.id   AF-A0A5R9A6R1-F1
#
_cell.length_a   1.000
_cell.length_b   1.000
_cell.length_c   1.000
_cell.angle_alpha   90.00
_cell.angle_beta   90.00
_cell.angle_gamma   90.00
#
_symmetry.space_group_name_H-M   'P 1'
#
loop_
_entity.id
_entity.type
_entity.pdbx_description
1 polymer ?
#
loop_
_entity_poly.entity_id
_entity_poly.type
_entity_poly.pdbx_seq_one_letter_code
_entity_poly.pdbx_strand_id
1 'polypeptide(L)'
;MEQRKRGRKRLGKKKRYHNIMLRFNDTEYDTLRIICESYHLHISDRGVISPLLRRLVLDKESEEKDRLPNTSNLAYRINKIGNNINQLVKLAHHKNLRSPNSNLENEIQKANALLQVLINVTVEELT
;
A
#
# COMPACT_ATOMS: atom_id res chain seq x y z
N MET A 1 -39.42 -8.43 -17.56
CA MET A 1 -38.24 -8.54 -16.67
C MET A 1 -37.73 -7.15 -16.37
N GLU A 2 -37.75 -6.71 -15.10
CA GLU A 2 -37.29 -5.36 -14.74
C GLU A 2 -35.80 -5.18 -15.05
N GLN A 3 -35.47 -4.09 -15.75
CA GLN A 3 -34.10 -3.73 -16.13
C GLN A 3 -33.21 -3.63 -14.87
N ARG A 4 -32.25 -4.55 -14.73
CA ARG A 4 -31.25 -4.51 -13.67
C ARG A 4 -30.36 -3.30 -13.90
N LYS A 5 -30.56 -2.22 -13.13
CA LYS A 5 -29.69 -1.04 -13.10
C LYS A 5 -28.24 -1.50 -12.90
N ARG A 6 -27.40 -1.33 -13.91
CA ARG A 6 -25.95 -1.56 -13.84
C ARG A 6 -25.37 -0.56 -12.83
N GLY A 7 -24.75 -1.07 -11.75
CA GLY A 7 -24.21 -0.26 -10.68
C GLY A 7 -23.85 -1.08 -9.44
N ARG A 8 -23.35 -0.40 -8.40
CA ARG A 8 -22.97 -1.01 -7.12
C ARG A 8 -24.13 -1.82 -6.54
N LYS A 9 -23.88 -3.10 -6.22
CA LYS A 9 -24.83 -4.01 -5.58
C LYS A 9 -25.54 -3.30 -4.42
N ARG A 10 -26.88 -3.23 -4.47
CA ARG A 10 -27.67 -2.66 -3.37
C ARG A 10 -27.32 -3.40 -2.09
N LEU A 11 -26.99 -2.65 -1.03
CA LEU A 11 -26.73 -3.22 0.29
C LEU A 11 -28.02 -3.92 0.72
N GLY A 12 -27.96 -5.25 0.93
CA GLY A 12 -29.12 -6.02 1.35
C GLY A 12 -29.64 -5.52 2.70
N LYS A 13 -30.92 -5.80 3.00
CA LYS A 13 -31.59 -5.45 4.27
C LYS A 13 -30.88 -5.97 5.53
N LYS A 14 -29.90 -6.85 5.35
CA LYS A 14 -29.18 -7.59 6.39
C LYS A 14 -27.78 -7.07 6.71
N LYS A 15 -27.29 -6.02 6.05
CA LYS A 15 -25.89 -5.57 6.26
C LYS A 15 -25.73 -4.62 7.46
N ARG A 16 -26.77 -3.91 7.87
CA ARG A 16 -26.76 -2.96 9.00
C ARG A 16 -28.11 -3.02 9.68
N TYR A 17 -28.19 -3.71 10.81
CA TYR A 17 -29.44 -3.94 11.54
C TYR A 17 -29.71 -2.91 12.63
N HIS A 18 -28.66 -2.45 13.31
CA HIS A 18 -28.78 -1.50 14.40
C HIS A 18 -28.64 -0.07 13.87
N ASN A 19 -29.64 0.76 14.22
CA ASN A 19 -29.63 2.19 13.95
C ASN A 19 -29.29 2.93 15.24
N ILE A 20 -28.39 3.92 15.15
CA ILE A 20 -28.01 4.79 16.25
C ILE A 20 -28.20 6.22 15.76
N MET A 21 -28.99 7.00 16.49
CA MET A 21 -29.18 8.43 16.22
C MET A 21 -28.21 9.23 17.08
N LEU A 22 -27.36 10.03 16.43
CA LEU A 22 -26.45 10.96 17.09
C LEU A 22 -26.97 12.37 16.84
N ARG A 23 -27.00 13.18 17.90
CA ARG A 23 -27.33 14.60 17.84
C ARG A 23 -26.03 15.38 17.98
N PHE A 24 -25.88 16.41 17.17
CA PHE A 24 -24.75 17.32 17.19
C PHE A 24 -25.29 18.73 17.44
N ASN A 25 -24.57 19.51 18.24
CA ASN A 25 -24.76 20.95 18.27
C ASN A 25 -24.09 21.61 17.05
N ASP A 26 -24.31 22.91 16.84
CA ASP A 26 -23.81 23.60 15.65
C ASP A 26 -22.28 23.54 15.55
N THR A 27 -21.57 23.73 16.68
CA THR A 27 -20.09 23.69 16.72
C THR A 27 -19.51 22.30 16.42
N GLU A 28 -20.16 21.25 16.92
CA GLU A 28 -19.79 19.85 16.64
C GLU A 28 -20.07 19.50 15.18
N TYR A 29 -21.17 20.01 14.63
CA TYR A 29 -21.53 19.82 13.24
C TYR A 29 -20.54 20.51 12.29
N ASP A 30 -20.11 21.73 12.61
CA ASP A 30 -19.07 22.44 11.86
C ASP A 30 -17.73 21.71 11.91
N THR A 31 -17.37 21.16 13.08
CA THR A 31 -16.17 20.34 13.22
C THR A 31 -16.24 19.10 12.32
N LEU A 32 -17.38 18.41 12.28
CA LEU A 32 -17.60 17.28 11.38
C LEU A 32 -17.50 17.68 9.91
N ARG A 33 -18.00 18.86 9.55
CA ARG A 33 -17.91 19.39 8.20
C ARG A 33 -16.46 19.61 7.79
N ILE A 34 -15.64 20.23 8.63
CA ILE A 34 -14.21 20.45 8.38
C ILE A 34 -13.49 19.10 8.17
N ILE A 35 -13.80 18.10 9.00
CA ILE A 35 -13.25 16.75 8.85
C ILE A 35 -13.66 16.15 7.50
N CYS A 36 -14.93 16.25 7.09
CA CYS A 36 -15.37 15.78 5.77
C CYS A 36 -14.60 16.46 4.63
N GLU A 37 -14.45 17.79 4.71
CA GLU A 37 -13.76 18.59 3.70
C GLU A 37 -12.27 18.21 3.59
N SER A 38 -11.60 17.85 4.69
CA SER A 38 -10.22 17.34 4.67
C SER A 38 -10.04 16.07 3.82
N TYR A 39 -11.10 15.25 3.69
CA TYR A 39 -11.12 14.05 2.85
C TYR A 39 -11.69 14.34 1.45
N HIS A 40 -11.93 15.61 1.11
CA HIS A 40 -12.59 16.05 -0.13
C HIS A 40 -14.01 15.45 -0.26
N LEU A 41 -14.72 15.32 0.86
CA LEU A 41 -16.09 14.80 0.92
C LEU A 41 -17.06 15.92 1.30
N HIS A 42 -18.22 15.97 0.66
CA HIS A 42 -19.30 16.88 1.05
C HIS A 42 -20.23 16.21 2.06
N ILE A 43 -20.46 16.89 3.19
CA ILE A 43 -21.27 16.37 4.30
C ILE A 43 -22.73 16.06 3.90
N SER A 44 -23.26 16.81 2.94
CA SER A 44 -24.62 16.67 2.41
C SER A 44 -24.79 15.44 1.50
N ASP A 45 -23.70 14.84 1.04
CA ASP A 45 -23.78 13.69 0.14
C ASP A 45 -24.25 12.43 0.85
N ARG A 46 -25.14 11.71 0.17
CA ARG A 46 -25.70 10.48 0.71
C ARG A 46 -24.61 9.44 0.95
N GLY A 47 -24.44 9.07 2.20
CA GLY A 47 -23.50 8.01 2.59
C GLY A 47 -22.08 8.50 2.81
N VAL A 48 -21.87 9.79 3.08
CA VAL A 48 -20.60 10.33 3.58
C VAL A 48 -20.52 10.24 5.10
N ILE A 49 -21.48 10.82 5.82
CA ILE A 49 -21.46 10.91 7.29
C ILE A 49 -21.47 9.54 7.96
N SER A 50 -22.39 8.64 7.59
CA SER A 50 -22.53 7.37 8.31
C SER A 50 -21.31 6.44 8.19
N PRO A 51 -20.64 6.33 7.02
CA PRO A 51 -19.37 5.62 6.93
C PRO A 51 -18.21 6.33 7.64
N LEU A 52 -18.14 7.65 7.58
CA LEU A 52 -17.09 8.43 8.26
C LEU A 52 -17.17 8.25 9.77
N LEU A 53 -18.34 8.48 10.37
CA LEU A 53 -18.53 8.32 11.82
C LEU A 53 -18.26 6.88 12.28
N ARG A 54 -18.69 5.89 11.49
CA ARG A 54 -18.39 4.49 11.78
C ARG A 54 -16.90 4.22 11.77
N ARG A 55 -16.19 4.74 10.76
CA ARG A 55 -14.74 4.61 10.67
C ARG A 55 -14.06 5.28 11.86
N LEU A 56 -14.44 6.51 12.19
CA LEU A 56 -13.88 7.24 13.32
C LEU A 56 -14.10 6.53 14.66
N VAL A 57 -15.28 5.94 14.88
CA VAL A 57 -15.59 5.19 16.11
C VAL A 57 -14.83 3.86 16.14
N LEU A 58 -14.81 3.10 15.04
CA LEU A 58 -14.11 1.81 14.98
C LEU A 58 -12.57 1.96 14.98
N ASP A 59 -12.04 3.01 14.36
CA ASP A 59 -10.59 3.27 14.28
C ASP A 59 -10.05 3.83 15.62
N LYS A 60 -10.93 4.36 16.50
CA LYS A 60 -10.55 4.97 17.80
C LYS A 60 -10.12 3.96 18.87
N GLU A 61 -10.43 2.67 18.71
CA GLU A 61 -10.08 1.64 19.69
C GLU A 61 -8.69 1.02 19.50
N SER A 62 -7.96 1.35 18.44
CA SER A 62 -6.58 0.87 18.28
C SER A 62 -5.60 1.91 18.83
N GLU A 63 -5.00 1.62 20.00
CA GLU A 63 -3.75 2.26 20.38
C GLU A 63 -2.74 2.07 19.24
N GLU A 64 -1.82 3.01 19.05
CA GLU A 64 -0.81 2.96 17.99
C GLU A 64 0.01 1.64 18.02
N LYS A 65 0.05 0.99 19.19
CA LYS A 65 0.65 -0.32 19.46
C LYS A 65 -0.09 -1.51 18.84
N ASP A 66 -1.40 -1.39 18.60
CA ASP A 66 -2.24 -2.47 18.04
C ASP A 66 -2.40 -2.38 16.52
N ARG A 67 -1.85 -1.32 15.89
CA ARG A 67 -1.87 -1.16 14.45
C ARG A 67 -0.73 -1.97 13.83
N LEU A 68 -1.05 -2.83 12.85
CA LEU A 68 -0.04 -3.50 12.05
C LEU A 68 0.89 -2.45 11.42
N PRO A 69 2.22 -2.63 11.48
CA PRO A 69 3.15 -1.67 10.91
C PRO A 69 2.90 -1.53 9.41
N ASN A 70 3.00 -0.31 8.89
CA ASN A 70 2.82 -0.04 7.47
C ASN A 70 3.97 -0.68 6.66
N THR A 71 3.76 -1.91 6.19
CA THR A 71 4.75 -2.69 5.43
C THR A 71 4.84 -2.30 3.96
N SER A 72 4.08 -1.30 3.48
CA SER A 72 4.03 -0.94 2.06
C SER A 72 5.39 -0.51 1.49
N ASN A 73 6.19 0.26 2.24
CA ASN A 73 7.52 0.68 1.83
C ASN A 73 8.50 -0.50 1.78
N LEU A 74 8.42 -1.40 2.76
CA LEU A 74 9.22 -2.63 2.78
C LEU A 74 8.86 -3.53 1.60
N ALA A 75 7.57 -3.75 1.34
CA ALA A 75 7.09 -4.54 0.21
C ALA A 75 7.52 -3.92 -1.14
N TYR A 76 7.48 -2.59 -1.28
CA TYR A 76 7.96 -1.89 -2.46
C TYR A 76 9.46 -2.13 -2.69
N ARG A 77 10.28 -2.00 -1.63
CA ARG A 77 11.74 -2.24 -1.69
C ARG A 77 12.06 -3.69 -2.03
N ILE A 78 11.38 -4.65 -1.40
CA ILE A 78 11.55 -6.08 -1.71
C ILE A 78 11.18 -6.39 -3.16
N ASN A 79 10.07 -5.83 -3.66
CA ASN A 79 9.68 -5.99 -5.06
C ASN A 79 10.74 -5.42 -6.03
N LYS A 80 11.32 -4.26 -5.71
CA LYS A 80 12.38 -3.66 -6.52
C LYS A 80 13.64 -4.56 -6.55
N ILE A 81 14.02 -5.13 -5.41
CA ILE A 81 15.13 -6.10 -5.31
C ILE A 81 14.82 -7.35 -6.15
N GLY A 82 13.63 -7.93 -5.99
CA GLY A 82 13.21 -9.12 -6.73
C GLY A 82 13.21 -8.91 -8.25
N ASN A 83 12.77 -7.74 -8.71
CA ASN A 83 12.83 -7.38 -10.13
C ASN A 83 14.26 -7.31 -10.67
N ASN A 84 15.18 -6.69 -9.93
CA ASN A 84 16.59 -6.62 -10.34
C ASN A 84 17.24 -8.00 -10.41
N ILE A 85 16.96 -8.87 -9.42
CA ILE A 85 17.45 -10.27 -9.42
C ILE A 85 16.90 -11.02 -10.64
N ASN A 86 15.60 -10.87 -10.94
CA ASN A 86 14.99 -11.53 -12.10
C ASN A 86 15.62 -11.07 -13.42
N GLN A 87 15.95 -9.78 -13.55
CA GLN A 87 16.64 -9.25 -14.72
C GLN A 87 18.05 -9.85 -14.86
N LEU A 88 18.81 -9.94 -13.76
CA LEU A 88 20.14 -10.56 -13.77
C LEU A 88 20.10 -12.03 -14.16
N VAL A 89 19.15 -12.80 -13.62
CA VAL A 89 18.97 -14.22 -13.95
C VAL A 89 18.62 -14.39 -15.43
N LYS A 90 17.70 -13.58 -15.97
CA LYS A 90 17.34 -13.62 -17.39
C LYS A 90 18.52 -13.27 -18.29
N LEU A 91 19.33 -12.27 -17.93
CA LEU A 91 20.54 -11.90 -18.66
C LEU A 91 21.58 -13.03 -18.65
N ALA A 92 21.83 -13.63 -17.48
CA ALA A 92 22.74 -14.75 -17.34
C ALA A 92 22.27 -15.97 -18.15
N HIS A 93 20.97 -16.28 -18.11
CA HIS A 93 20.39 -17.37 -18.87
C HIS A 93 20.48 -17.13 -20.38
N HIS A 94 20.15 -15.93 -20.85
CA HIS A 94 20.24 -15.57 -22.26
C HIS A 94 21.70 -15.55 -22.76
N LYS A 95 22.67 -15.12 -21.91
CA LYS A 95 24.09 -15.19 -22.25
C LYS A 95 24.58 -16.64 -22.35
N ASN A 96 24.21 -17.51 -21.40
CA ASN A 96 24.52 -18.94 -21.45
C ASN A 96 23.97 -19.63 -22.70
N LEU A 97 22.74 -19.29 -23.11
CA LEU A 97 22.12 -19.84 -24.33
C LEU A 97 22.81 -19.34 -25.60
N ARG A 98 23.32 -18.09 -25.61
CA ARG A 98 23.92 -17.47 -26.79
C ARG A 98 25.41 -17.84 -26.99
N SER A 99 26.12 -18.17 -25.91
CA SER A 99 27.49 -18.71 -25.95
C SER A 99 27.73 -19.68 -24.80
N PRO A 100 27.42 -20.98 -24.98
CA PRO A 100 27.83 -21.98 -24.02
C PRO A 100 29.36 -22.06 -24.09
N ASN A 101 30.04 -21.78 -22.96
CA ASN A 101 31.50 -21.66 -22.76
C ASN A 101 32.13 -20.26 -22.78
N SER A 102 31.39 -19.15 -22.87
CA SER A 102 32.01 -17.83 -22.65
C SER A 102 32.04 -17.50 -21.16
N ASN A 103 33.19 -17.69 -20.49
CA ASN A 103 33.71 -17.01 -19.28
C ASN A 103 32.73 -16.36 -18.26
N LEU A 104 31.50 -16.87 -18.11
CA LEU A 104 30.46 -16.27 -17.28
C LEU A 104 30.87 -16.26 -15.82
N GLU A 105 31.57 -17.31 -15.40
CA GLU A 105 32.19 -17.42 -14.08
C GLU A 105 33.20 -16.29 -13.83
N ASN A 106 34.05 -15.96 -14.81
CA ASN A 106 35.00 -14.85 -14.72
C ASN A 106 34.29 -13.48 -14.69
N GLU A 107 33.20 -13.31 -15.44
CA GLU A 107 32.38 -12.08 -15.37
C GLU A 107 31.69 -11.93 -14.01
N ILE A 108 31.13 -13.02 -13.47
CA ILE A 108 30.48 -13.05 -12.14
C ILE A 108 31.51 -12.78 -11.03
N GLN A 109 32.70 -13.37 -11.10
CA GLN A 109 33.78 -13.09 -10.13
C GLN A 109 34.19 -11.62 -10.15
N LYS A 110 34.36 -11.02 -11.34
CA LYS A 110 34.65 -9.58 -11.46
C LYS A 110 33.51 -8.72 -10.92
N ALA A 111 32.26 -9.07 -11.21
CA ALA A 111 31.09 -8.34 -10.71
C ALA A 111 31.01 -8.41 -9.18
N ASN A 112 31.25 -9.57 -8.58
CA ASN A 112 31.28 -9.74 -7.13
C ASN A 112 32.43 -8.98 -6.47
N ALA A 113 33.61 -8.94 -7.08
CA ALA A 113 34.73 -8.14 -6.58
C ALA A 113 34.40 -6.64 -6.57
N LEU A 114 33.79 -6.13 -7.64
CA LEU A 114 33.35 -4.73 -7.71
C LEU A 114 32.23 -4.40 -6.71
N LEU A 115 31.28 -5.33 -6.52
CA LEU A 115 30.24 -5.20 -5.49
C LEU A 115 30.85 -5.11 -4.08
N GLN A 116 31.88 -5.89 -3.79
CA GLN A 116 32.55 -5.80 -2.49
C GLN A 116 33.28 -4.48 -2.29
N VAL A 117 33.94 -3.96 -3.32
CA VAL A 117 34.55 -2.62 -3.26
C VAL A 117 33.48 -1.56 -2.98
N LEU A 118 32.34 -1.64 -3.67
CA LEU A 118 31.21 -0.73 -3.43
C LEU A 118 30.67 -0.82 -2.00
N ILE A 119 30.50 -2.03 -1.46
CA ILE A 119 30.06 -2.23 -0.08
C ILE A 119 31.05 -1.58 0.89
N ASN A 120 32.35 -1.83 0.73
CA ASN A 120 33.37 -1.25 1.60
C ASN A 120 33.36 0.28 1.57
N VAL A 121 33.28 0.89 0.38
CA VAL A 121 33.18 2.36 0.25
C VAL A 121 31.93 2.89 0.95
N THR A 122 30.77 2.25 0.76
CA THR A 122 29.53 2.68 1.44
C THR A 122 29.54 2.48 2.95
N VAL A 123 30.33 1.54 3.47
CA VAL A 123 30.48 1.29 4.90
C VAL A 123 31.49 2.26 5.52
N GLU A 124 32.57 2.61 4.82
CA GLU A 124 33.55 3.62 5.24
C GLU A 124 32.97 5.05 5.27
N GLU A 125 32.03 5.39 4.37
CA GLU A 125 31.34 6.69 4.41
C GLU A 125 30.34 6.83 5.58
N LEU A 126 30.00 5.73 6.27
CA LEU A 126 29.05 5.71 7.39
C LEU A 126 29.73 5.78 8.77
N THR A 127 31.07 5.73 8.83
CA THR A 127 31.88 5.90 10.05
C THR A 127 32.53 7.27 10.11
#